data_AF-A0A4C1T1V4-F1
#
_entry.id   AF-A0A4C1T1V4-F1
#
_cell.length_a   1.000
_cell.length_b   1.000
_cell.length_c   1.000
_cell.angle_alpha   90.00
_cell.angle_beta   90.00
_cell.angle_gamma   90.00
#
_symmetry.space_group_name_H-M   'P 1'
#
loop_
_entity.id
_entity.type
_entity.pdbx_description
1 polymer ?
#
loop_
_entity_poly.entity_id
_entity_poly.type
_entity_poly.pdbx_seq_one_letter_code
_entity_poly.pdbx_strand_id
1 'polypeptide(L)'
;MIQLLNCSSILLLCLMQSLCAYGMPDPIIKVFKKGFRVSIPHAWNIQRFTFNAKINSQFEQLENGTFSGDIYGPDGNNQWTYENPNAELQLGDILYYWFTVRESNKDSVKRNLFYSITTYEYKIPTPTITIYSKGFEVSIPHEEGIE
;
A
#
# COMPACT_ATOMS: atom_id res chain seq x y z
N MET A 1 49.56 -18.20 14.13
CA MET A 1 48.93 -17.22 15.04
C MET A 1 47.45 -17.18 14.67
N ILE A 2 46.63 -18.05 15.27
CA ILE A 2 45.20 -18.17 14.96
C ILE A 2 44.50 -17.15 15.85
N GLN A 3 43.99 -16.07 15.27
CA GLN A 3 43.21 -15.10 16.04
C GLN A 3 41.89 -15.77 16.45
N LEU A 4 41.70 -15.93 17.76
CA LEU A 4 40.43 -16.32 18.35
C LEU A 4 39.44 -15.19 18.08
N LEU A 5 38.54 -15.37 17.12
CA LEU A 5 37.38 -14.47 17.01
C LEU A 5 36.57 -14.61 18.30
N ASN A 6 36.53 -13.52 19.08
CA ASN A 6 35.74 -13.44 20.31
C ASN A 6 34.27 -13.77 20.00
N CYS A 7 33.72 -14.77 20.70
CA CYS A 7 32.32 -15.19 20.55
C CYS A 7 31.34 -14.02 20.74
N SER A 8 31.67 -13.02 21.56
CA SER A 8 30.88 -11.80 21.71
C SER A 8 30.80 -10.96 20.42
N SER A 9 31.87 -10.91 19.63
CA SER A 9 31.90 -10.21 18.35
C SER A 9 31.08 -10.95 17.29
N ILE A 10 31.15 -12.29 17.28
CA ILE A 10 30.32 -13.14 16.41
C ILE A 10 28.84 -13.00 16.78
N LEU A 11 28.52 -13.03 18.08
CA LEU A 11 27.15 -12.87 18.58
C LEU A 11 26.58 -11.49 18.23
N LEU A 12 27.38 -10.42 18.33
CA LEU A 12 26.99 -9.06 17.95
C LEU A 12 26.74 -8.94 16.44
N LEU A 13 27.58 -9.57 15.60
CA LEU A 13 27.39 -9.66 14.14
C LEU A 13 26.11 -10.44 13.79
N CYS A 14 25.82 -11.54 14.48
CA CYS A 14 24.58 -12.31 14.29
C CYS A 14 23.33 -11.52 14.71
N LEU A 15 23.40 -10.77 15.82
CA LEU A 15 22.31 -9.90 16.28
C LEU A 15 22.02 -8.76 15.29
N MET A 16 23.06 -8.19 14.67
CA MET A 16 22.89 -7.16 13.62
C MET A 16 22.30 -7.73 12.32
N GLN A 17 22.61 -8.98 11.96
CA GLN A 17 21.98 -9.66 10.82
C GLN A 17 20.51 -9.97 11.07
N SER A 18 20.14 -10.32 12.32
CA SER A 18 18.76 -10.60 12.73
C SER A 18 17.83 -9.37 12.66
N LEU A 19 18.36 -8.16 12.80
CA LEU A 19 17.58 -6.91 12.71
C LEU A 19 17.29 -6.47 11.26
N CYS A 20 17.92 -7.11 10.27
CA CYS A 20 17.89 -6.66 8.86
C CYS A 20 16.83 -7.38 8.01
N ALA A 21 16.09 -8.35 8.55
CA ALA A 21 15.04 -9.05 7.82
C ALA A 21 13.71 -8.31 7.94
N TYR A 22 13.60 -7.14 7.29
CA TYR A 22 12.29 -6.54 7.05
C TYR A 22 11.52 -7.48 6.10
N GLY A 23 10.55 -8.21 6.63
CA GLY A 23 9.66 -9.02 5.82
C GLY A 23 8.81 -8.12 4.92
N MET A 24 8.64 -8.51 3.65
CA MET A 24 7.79 -7.77 2.71
C MET A 24 6.40 -7.59 3.32
N PRO A 25 5.92 -6.36 3.54
CA PRO A 25 4.65 -6.11 4.23
C PRO A 25 3.48 -6.63 3.40
N ASP A 26 2.36 -6.91 4.07
CA ASP A 26 1.09 -7.08 3.37
C ASP A 26 0.51 -5.69 3.04
N PRO A 27 -0.06 -5.51 1.85
CA PRO A 27 -0.57 -4.22 1.45
C PRO A 27 -1.91 -3.93 2.10
N ILE A 28 -2.17 -2.66 2.39
CA ILE A 28 -3.47 -2.16 2.82
C ILE A 28 -4.25 -1.78 1.57
N ILE A 29 -5.41 -2.40 1.38
CA ILE A 29 -6.34 -2.12 0.28
C ILE A 29 -7.53 -1.36 0.84
N LYS A 30 -7.81 -0.19 0.25
CA LYS A 30 -8.97 0.65 0.57
C LYS A 30 -9.79 0.87 -0.69
N VAL A 31 -11.04 0.43 -0.67
CA VAL A 31 -11.96 0.57 -1.80
C VAL A 31 -12.99 1.61 -1.46
N PHE A 32 -13.24 2.55 -2.36
CA PHE A 32 -14.24 3.61 -2.20
C PHE A 32 -15.39 3.36 -3.17
N LYS A 33 -16.49 4.12 -3.04
CA LYS A 33 -17.61 4.06 -4.01
C LYS A 33 -17.13 4.26 -5.45
N LYS A 34 -16.10 5.09 -5.63
CA LYS A 34 -15.41 5.32 -6.89
C LYS A 34 -13.91 5.30 -6.63
N GLY A 35 -13.22 4.32 -7.19
CA GLY A 35 -11.80 4.12 -7.07
C GLY A 35 -11.34 3.26 -5.88
N PHE A 36 -10.05 2.95 -5.87
CA PHE A 36 -9.40 2.25 -4.76
C PHE A 36 -7.92 2.63 -4.66
N ARG A 37 -7.34 2.32 -3.49
CA ARG A 37 -5.92 2.51 -3.18
C ARG A 37 -5.33 1.24 -2.62
N VAL A 38 -4.08 1.00 -2.95
CA VAL A 38 -3.26 -0.07 -2.38
C VAL A 38 -1.95 0.52 -1.91
N SER A 39 -1.59 0.28 -0.65
CA SER A 39 -0.44 0.91 -0.03
C SER A 39 0.41 -0.05 0.78
N ILE A 40 1.71 0.19 0.80
CA ILE A 40 2.66 -0.43 1.74
C ILE A 40 3.44 0.67 2.48
N PRO A 41 3.86 0.44 3.73
CA PRO A 41 4.71 1.39 4.45
C PRO A 41 6.04 1.61 3.75
N HIS A 42 6.55 2.85 3.80
CA HIS A 42 7.88 3.16 3.30
C HIS A 42 8.98 2.52 4.15
N ALA A 43 10.03 2.06 3.47
CA ALA A 43 11.32 1.74 4.06
C ALA A 43 12.43 2.30 3.17
N TRP A 44 13.53 2.73 3.78
CA TRP A 44 14.62 3.48 3.15
C TRP A 44 15.31 2.73 1.99
N ASN A 45 15.24 1.41 2.00
CA ASN A 45 15.85 0.51 1.02
C ASN A 45 14.93 0.19 -0.17
N ILE A 46 13.66 0.61 -0.14
CA ILE A 46 12.71 0.40 -1.24
C ILE A 46 12.98 1.41 -2.36
N GLN A 47 13.04 0.89 -3.59
CA GLN A 47 13.30 1.66 -4.81
C GLN A 47 12.10 1.67 -5.76
N ARG A 48 11.24 0.65 -5.69
CA ARG A 48 10.05 0.52 -6.54
C ARG A 48 9.02 -0.38 -5.89
N PHE A 49 7.75 -0.05 -6.06
CA PHE A 49 6.61 -0.91 -5.76
C PHE A 49 5.77 -1.06 -7.03
N THR A 50 5.54 -2.30 -7.48
CA THR A 50 4.71 -2.58 -8.66
C THR A 50 3.47 -3.34 -8.20
N PHE A 51 2.28 -2.87 -8.57
CA PHE A 51 1.02 -3.51 -8.23
C PHE A 51 0.26 -3.95 -9.48
N ASN A 52 -0.32 -5.15 -9.45
CA ASN A 52 -1.13 -5.70 -10.54
C ASN A 52 -2.36 -6.42 -9.99
N ALA A 53 -3.53 -6.11 -10.52
CA ALA A 53 -4.78 -6.74 -10.14
C ALA A 53 -5.74 -6.98 -11.32
N LYS A 54 -6.56 -8.02 -11.17
CA LYS A 54 -7.69 -8.39 -12.04
C LYS A 54 -8.94 -8.52 -11.17
N ILE A 55 -10.09 -8.13 -11.71
CA ILE A 55 -11.39 -8.34 -11.05
C ILE A 55 -11.92 -9.72 -11.44
N ASN A 56 -12.33 -10.51 -10.46
CA ASN A 56 -13.01 -11.81 -10.61
C ASN A 56 -12.29 -12.83 -11.50
N SER A 57 -10.98 -12.67 -11.73
CA SER A 57 -10.16 -13.54 -12.57
C SER A 57 -8.76 -13.69 -12.01
N GLN A 58 -8.29 -14.93 -11.89
CA GLN A 58 -6.96 -15.24 -11.37
C GLN A 58 -5.85 -14.93 -12.39
N PHE A 59 -4.61 -14.83 -11.90
CA PHE A 59 -3.42 -14.75 -12.74
C PHE A 59 -2.88 -16.16 -13.01
N GLU A 60 -2.47 -16.42 -14.24
CA GLU A 60 -1.73 -17.65 -14.57
C GLU A 60 -0.23 -17.45 -14.33
N GLN A 61 0.29 -16.26 -14.66
CA GLN A 61 1.70 -15.89 -14.57
C GLN A 61 1.86 -14.59 -13.77
N LEU A 62 2.90 -13.81 -14.07
CA LEU A 62 3.10 -12.44 -13.57
C LEU A 62 2.84 -11.44 -14.71
N GLU A 63 1.75 -11.65 -15.43
CA GLU A 63 1.27 -10.73 -16.45
C GLU A 63 0.63 -9.48 -15.83
N ASN A 64 0.52 -8.41 -16.63
CA ASN A 64 -0.16 -7.20 -16.18
C ASN A 64 -1.67 -7.44 -16.03
N GLY A 65 -2.24 -6.89 -14.97
CA GLY A 65 -3.68 -6.93 -14.72
C GLY A 65 -4.45 -5.78 -15.38
N THR A 66 -5.78 -5.77 -15.20
CA THR A 66 -6.65 -4.64 -15.55
C THR A 66 -6.21 -3.36 -14.83
N PHE A 67 -5.76 -3.52 -13.58
CA PHE A 67 -5.13 -2.45 -12.81
C PHE A 67 -3.66 -2.79 -12.67
N SER A 68 -2.80 -1.93 -13.19
CA SER A 68 -1.35 -2.14 -13.19
C SER A 68 -0.65 -0.80 -13.04
N GLY A 69 0.45 -0.78 -12.27
CA GLY A 69 1.27 0.42 -12.17
C GLY A 69 2.54 0.23 -11.36
N ASP A 70 3.55 1.04 -11.71
CA ASP A 70 4.80 1.18 -10.98
C ASP A 70 4.81 2.47 -10.17
N ILE A 71 5.22 2.37 -8.91
CA ILE A 71 5.35 3.47 -7.97
C ILE A 71 6.84 3.61 -7.67
N TYR A 72 7.37 4.83 -7.87
CA TYR A 72 8.80 5.13 -7.80
C TYR A 72 9.21 5.95 -6.57
N GLY A 73 8.27 6.23 -5.67
CA GLY A 73 8.55 6.89 -4.41
C GLY A 73 7.35 6.85 -3.46
N PRO A 74 7.58 7.10 -2.17
CA PRO A 74 6.50 7.24 -1.20
C PRO A 74 5.71 8.53 -1.43
N ASP A 75 4.45 8.50 -1.02
CA ASP A 75 3.59 9.68 -0.90
C ASP A 75 3.93 10.52 0.35
N GLY A 76 3.22 11.63 0.54
CA GLY A 76 3.41 12.53 1.68
C GLY A 76 3.11 11.91 3.06
N ASN A 77 2.53 10.70 3.11
CA ASN A 77 2.24 9.96 4.33
C ASN A 77 3.24 8.82 4.56
N ASN A 78 4.39 8.83 3.88
CA ASN A 78 5.39 7.75 3.93
C ASN A 78 4.83 6.38 3.52
N GLN A 79 3.99 6.33 2.50
CA GLN A 79 3.49 5.08 1.93
C GLN A 79 3.77 5.00 0.44
N TRP A 80 4.08 3.81 -0.06
CA TRP A 80 4.11 3.55 -1.49
C TRP A 80 2.69 3.19 -1.92
N THR A 81 2.04 4.07 -2.68
CA THR A 81 0.60 3.97 -2.94
C THR A 81 0.32 3.85 -4.43
N TYR A 82 -0.29 2.73 -4.83
CA TYR A 82 -1.03 2.62 -6.08
C TYR A 82 -2.43 3.21 -5.88
N GLU A 83 -2.88 4.05 -6.80
CA GLU A 83 -4.24 4.60 -6.76
C GLU A 83 -4.87 4.54 -8.15
N ASN A 84 -6.13 4.09 -8.19
CA ASN A 84 -6.98 4.26 -9.36
C ASN A 84 -8.27 4.96 -8.91
N PRO A 85 -8.44 6.27 -9.17
CA PRO A 85 -9.57 7.04 -8.66
C PRO A 85 -10.88 6.77 -9.41
N ASN A 86 -10.82 6.12 -10.58
CA ASN A 86 -11.97 5.92 -11.46
C ASN A 86 -12.37 4.44 -11.57
N ALA A 87 -11.73 3.54 -10.82
CA ALA A 87 -12.10 2.14 -10.83
C ALA A 87 -13.51 1.95 -10.24
N GLU A 88 -14.39 1.33 -11.01
CA GLU A 88 -15.74 0.99 -10.60
C GLU A 88 -15.75 -0.44 -10.06
N LEU A 89 -15.65 -0.57 -8.74
CA LEU A 89 -15.61 -1.86 -8.05
C LEU A 89 -16.91 -2.09 -7.29
N GLN A 90 -17.49 -3.28 -7.41
CA GLN A 90 -18.77 -3.62 -6.80
C GLN A 90 -18.58 -4.44 -5.52
N LEU A 91 -19.52 -4.31 -4.59
CA LEU A 91 -19.60 -5.23 -3.46
C LEU A 91 -19.83 -6.66 -3.98
N GLY A 92 -19.03 -7.60 -3.52
CA GLY A 92 -19.00 -8.98 -3.99
C GLY A 92 -17.89 -9.28 -5.00
N ASP A 93 -17.28 -8.25 -5.61
CA ASP A 93 -16.10 -8.46 -6.46
C ASP A 93 -14.91 -8.97 -5.65
N ILE A 94 -14.04 -9.72 -6.33
CA ILE A 94 -12.76 -10.21 -5.82
C ILE A 94 -11.65 -9.62 -6.67
N LEU A 95 -10.77 -8.83 -6.06
CA LEU A 95 -9.50 -8.46 -6.68
C LEU A 95 -8.51 -9.60 -6.48
N TYR A 96 -8.14 -10.29 -7.55
CA TYR A 96 -6.95 -11.14 -7.55
C TYR A 96 -5.76 -10.26 -7.87
N TYR A 97 -4.66 -10.42 -7.17
CA TYR A 97 -3.51 -9.53 -7.34
C TYR A 97 -2.16 -10.18 -7.04
N TRP A 98 -1.13 -9.53 -7.55
CA TRP A 98 0.26 -9.75 -7.21
C TRP A 98 0.97 -8.40 -7.16
N PHE A 99 2.07 -8.35 -6.43
CA PHE A 99 2.90 -7.15 -6.38
C PHE A 99 4.36 -7.50 -6.18
N THR A 100 5.23 -6.59 -6.61
CA THR A 100 6.67 -6.66 -6.34
C THR A 100 7.12 -5.45 -5.56
N VAL A 101 8.14 -5.65 -4.73
CA VAL A 101 8.87 -4.58 -4.07
C VAL A 101 10.34 -4.77 -4.42
N ARG A 102 10.94 -3.72 -4.97
CA ARG A 102 12.37 -3.68 -5.27
C ARG A 102 13.10 -3.08 -4.08
N GLU A 103 13.96 -3.86 -3.45
CA GLU A 103 14.82 -3.43 -2.35
C GLU A 103 16.28 -3.64 -2.75
N SER A 104 17.11 -2.59 -2.70
CA SER A 104 18.54 -2.70 -3.03
C SER A 104 18.83 -3.47 -4.33
N ASN A 105 18.08 -3.17 -5.40
CA ASN A 105 18.13 -3.82 -6.73
C ASN A 105 17.67 -5.29 -6.78
N LYS A 106 17.08 -5.83 -5.71
CA LYS A 106 16.46 -7.15 -5.69
C LYS A 106 14.94 -7.02 -5.69
N ASP A 107 14.29 -7.73 -6.60
CA ASP A 107 12.82 -7.80 -6.63
C ASP A 107 12.34 -8.97 -5.76
N SER A 108 11.47 -8.67 -4.80
CA SER A 108 10.68 -9.65 -4.05
C SER A 108 9.25 -9.64 -4.60
N VAL A 109 8.63 -10.81 -4.74
CA VAL A 109 7.26 -10.94 -5.30
C VAL A 109 6.33 -11.66 -4.32
N LYS A 110 5.11 -11.14 -4.20
CA LYS A 110 3.98 -11.86 -3.61
C LYS A 110 2.90 -12.03 -4.68
N ARG A 111 2.37 -13.25 -4.84
CA ARG A 111 1.40 -13.61 -5.88
C ARG A 111 0.31 -14.53 -5.33
N ASN A 112 -0.73 -14.78 -6.13
CA ASN A 112 -1.91 -15.57 -5.77
C ASN A 112 -2.67 -14.98 -4.57
N LEU A 113 -2.60 -13.66 -4.40
CA LEU A 113 -3.35 -12.96 -3.38
C LEU A 113 -4.72 -12.59 -3.90
N PHE A 114 -5.68 -12.43 -2.99
CA PHE A 114 -7.01 -11.96 -3.31
C PHE A 114 -7.57 -11.07 -2.21
N TYR A 115 -8.47 -10.17 -2.59
CA TYR A 115 -9.18 -9.28 -1.68
C TYR A 115 -10.65 -9.22 -2.08
N SER A 116 -11.53 -9.65 -1.18
CA SER A 116 -12.97 -9.60 -1.37
C SER A 116 -13.51 -8.22 -0.97
N ILE A 117 -14.24 -7.59 -1.87
CA ILE A 117 -14.82 -6.27 -1.65
C ILE A 117 -16.16 -6.44 -0.96
N THR A 118 -16.16 -6.27 0.37
CA THR A 118 -17.36 -6.44 1.19
C THR A 118 -17.94 -5.11 1.68
N THR A 119 -17.13 -4.04 1.66
CA THR A 119 -17.50 -2.71 2.12
C THR A 119 -16.78 -1.65 1.31
N TYR A 120 -17.34 -0.43 1.32
CA TYR A 120 -16.66 0.76 0.86
C TYR A 120 -16.15 1.55 2.07
N GLU A 121 -14.90 2.01 1.97
CA GLU A 121 -14.33 3.03 2.83
C GLU A 121 -15.04 4.36 2.57
N TYR A 122 -15.40 5.04 3.66
CA TYR A 122 -16.03 6.35 3.60
C TYR A 122 -15.05 7.40 4.12
N LYS A 123 -14.75 8.39 3.31
CA LYS A 123 -14.04 9.58 3.78
C LYS A 123 -15.05 10.48 4.48
N ILE A 124 -14.89 10.63 5.79
CA ILE A 124 -15.69 11.60 6.54
C ILE A 124 -15.16 12.99 6.16
N PRO A 125 -15.94 13.84 5.47
CA PRO A 125 -15.49 15.18 5.12
C PRO A 125 -15.21 15.98 6.39
N THR A 126 -14.09 16.70 6.43
CA THR A 126 -13.82 17.64 7.53
C THR A 126 -14.65 18.91 7.29
N PRO A 127 -15.58 19.27 8.18
CA PRO A 127 -16.33 20.50 8.02
C PRO A 127 -15.41 21.71 8.19
N THR A 128 -15.57 22.71 7.33
CA THR A 128 -14.94 24.02 7.54
C THR A 128 -15.89 24.89 8.36
N ILE A 129 -15.36 25.48 9.43
CA ILE A 129 -16.11 26.39 10.30
C ILE A 129 -15.50 27.78 10.16
N THR A 130 -16.31 28.73 9.69
CA THR A 130 -15.95 30.15 9.61
C THR A 130 -16.67 30.91 10.71
N ILE A 131 -15.92 31.57 11.58
CA ILE A 131 -16.45 32.38 12.68
C ILE A 131 -16.57 33.84 12.22
N TYR A 132 -17.75 34.43 12.42
CA TYR A 132 -18.03 35.84 12.18
C TYR A 132 -18.39 36.56 13.48
N SER A 133 -18.34 37.89 13.49
CA SER A 133 -18.67 38.69 14.68
C SER A 133 -20.13 38.56 15.14
N LYS A 134 -21.04 38.10 14.26
CA LYS A 134 -22.47 37.91 14.54
C LYS A 134 -22.93 36.44 14.44
N GLY A 135 -22.02 35.48 14.33
CA GLY A 135 -22.39 34.07 14.20
C GLY A 135 -21.28 33.21 13.60
N PHE A 136 -21.66 32.06 13.04
CA PHE A 136 -20.74 31.16 12.37
C PHE A 136 -21.41 30.50 11.16
N GLU A 137 -20.60 30.03 10.24
CA GLU A 137 -21.01 29.24 9.09
C GLU A 137 -20.26 27.92 9.13
N VAL A 138 -20.99 26.82 8.87
CA VAL A 138 -20.42 25.49 8.74
C VAL A 138 -20.63 25.04 7.30
N SER A 139 -19.55 24.76 6.59
CA SER A 139 -19.60 24.18 5.24
C SER A 139 -19.01 22.79 5.26
N ILE A 140 -19.79 21.79 4.84
CA ILE A 140 -19.32 20.42 4.63
C ILE A 140 -18.96 20.31 3.14
N PRO A 141 -17.69 20.06 2.77
CA PRO A 141 -17.35 19.89 1.37
C PRO A 141 -18.06 18.66 0.82
N HIS A 142 -18.68 18.82 -0.36
CA HIS A 142 -19.24 17.72 -1.12
C HIS A 142 -18.09 16.92 -1.75
N GLU A 143 -17.65 15.84 -1.11
CA GLU A 143 -16.77 14.86 -1.75
C GLU A 143 -17.62 13.90 -2.60
N GLU A 144 -17.25 13.71 -3.88
CA GLU A 144 -17.81 12.67 -4.74
C GLU A 144 -17.68 11.31 -4.03
N GLY A 145 -18.77 10.83 -3.44
CA GLY A 145 -18.75 9.67 -2.55
C GLY A 145 -19.92 9.63 -1.55
N ILE A 146 -20.59 10.77 -1.36
CA ILE A 146 -21.85 10.87 -0.60
C ILE A 146 -23.02 10.90 -1.60
N GLU A 147 -23.39 9.74 -2.12
CA GLU A 147 -24.68 9.52 -2.80
C GLU A 147 -25.31 8.22 -2.29
#